data_AF-A0A5J4PPC0-F1
#
_entry.id   AF-A0A5J4PPC0-F1
#
_cell.length_a   1.000
_cell.length_b   1.000
_cell.length_c   1.000
_cell.angle_alpha   90.00
_cell.angle_beta   90.00
_cell.angle_gamma   90.00
#
_symmetry.space_group_name_H-M   'P 1'
#
loop_
_entity.id
_entity.type
_entity.pdbx_description
1 polymer ?
#
loop_
_entity_poly.entity_id
_entity_poly.type
_entity_poly.pdbx_seq_one_letter_code
_entity_poly.pdbx_strand_id
1 'polypeptide(L)'
;QSIISILDRLHPKKIVIISSSPQVRYPDYYGIDMPSLNEFIAFKAAIELLKDREMRNVIELAYNKAKEQQYLPKEQMVNHVKDIYAPFTDEELSAKIVELLTPKDTNAKVEIVYQHLDGLRESCPNHKGDWYFSGDYPTPGGVKMVNEAFISYVEKVYQF
;
A
#
# COMPACT_ATOMS: atom_id res chain seq x y z
N GLN A 1 18.11 -11.82 -3.06
CA GLN A 1 19.25 -10.89 -2.89
C GLN A 1 18.73 -9.49 -3.21
N SER A 2 18.87 -8.51 -2.31
CA SER A 2 18.28 -7.16 -2.46
C SER A 2 19.22 -6.22 -3.23
N ILE A 3 18.68 -5.28 -4.01
CA ILE A 3 19.44 -4.22 -4.68
C ILE A 3 20.20 -3.35 -3.67
N ILE A 4 19.61 -3.12 -2.47
CA ILE A 4 20.25 -2.37 -1.39
C ILE A 4 21.54 -3.07 -0.95
N SER A 5 21.50 -4.40 -0.75
CA SER A 5 22.70 -5.18 -0.38
C SER A 5 23.79 -5.13 -1.44
N ILE A 6 23.42 -5.04 -2.72
CA ILE A 6 24.40 -4.97 -3.82
C ILE A 6 25.08 -3.60 -3.82
N LEU A 7 24.30 -2.53 -3.67
CA LEU A 7 24.81 -1.16 -3.64
C LEU A 7 25.63 -0.88 -2.37
N ASP A 8 25.24 -1.42 -1.22
CA ASP A 8 25.94 -1.21 0.07
C ASP A 8 27.37 -1.77 0.06
N ARG A 9 27.65 -2.79 -0.75
CA ARG A 9 29.01 -3.34 -0.93
C ARG A 9 30.00 -2.35 -1.52
N LEU A 10 29.52 -1.27 -2.15
CA LEU A 10 30.36 -0.17 -2.63
C LEU A 10 30.70 0.83 -1.51
N HIS A 11 30.24 0.57 -0.29
CA HIS A 11 30.39 1.41 0.90
C HIS A 11 29.95 2.88 0.71
N PRO A 12 28.77 3.15 0.10
CA PRO A 12 28.27 4.51 0.01
C PRO A 12 27.87 5.01 1.40
N LYS A 13 27.95 6.33 1.64
CA LYS A 13 27.40 6.93 2.86
C LYS A 13 25.86 6.93 2.88
N LYS A 14 25.25 7.06 1.69
CA LYS A 14 23.80 7.14 1.50
C LYS A 14 23.40 6.51 0.17
N ILE A 15 22.29 5.79 0.16
CA ILE A 15 21.62 5.27 -1.03
C ILE A 15 20.26 5.96 -1.11
N VAL A 16 19.99 6.67 -2.22
CA VAL A 16 18.69 7.28 -2.50
C VAL A 16 18.09 6.57 -3.70
N ILE A 17 16.94 5.94 -3.50
CA ILE A 17 16.16 5.28 -4.56
C ILE A 17 15.00 6.21 -4.91
N ILE A 18 14.86 6.51 -6.19
CA ILE A 18 13.78 7.36 -6.69
C ILE A 18 12.83 6.49 -7.48
N SER A 19 11.59 6.36 -7.00
CA SER A 19 10.51 5.72 -7.72
C SER A 19 9.85 6.74 -8.65
N SER A 20 9.83 6.43 -9.95
CA SER A 20 9.12 7.23 -10.95
C SER A 20 7.60 7.04 -10.92
N SER A 21 7.07 6.39 -9.88
CA SER A 21 5.64 6.25 -9.64
C SER A 21 5.33 6.47 -8.16
N PRO A 22 4.06 6.78 -7.82
CA PRO A 22 3.58 6.72 -6.45
C PRO A 22 3.69 5.31 -5.85
N GLN A 23 3.43 5.21 -4.55
CA GLN A 23 3.39 3.95 -3.83
C GLN A 23 2.23 3.09 -4.35
N VAL A 24 2.53 1.88 -4.83
CA VAL A 24 1.49 0.92 -5.22
C VAL A 24 0.87 0.34 -3.94
N ARG A 25 -0.42 0.65 -3.73
CA ARG A 25 -1.17 0.37 -2.48
C ARG A 25 -2.29 -0.64 -2.66
N TYR A 26 -2.78 -0.83 -3.88
CA TYR A 26 -3.94 -1.69 -4.16
C TYR A 26 -3.71 -2.56 -5.41
N PRO A 27 -4.33 -3.74 -5.48
CA PRO A 27 -4.27 -4.61 -6.66
C PRO A 27 -5.05 -4.04 -7.85
N ASP A 28 -4.63 -4.45 -9.04
CA ASP A 28 -5.35 -4.20 -10.29
C ASP A 28 -6.37 -5.30 -10.59
N TYR A 29 -7.52 -4.91 -11.15
CA TYR A 29 -8.58 -5.84 -11.56
C TYR A 29 -9.01 -5.63 -13.03
N TYR A 30 -8.16 -4.97 -13.83
CA TYR A 30 -8.46 -4.56 -15.20
C TYR A 30 -7.43 -5.05 -16.22
N GLY A 31 -6.60 -6.03 -15.86
CA GLY A 31 -5.76 -6.79 -16.78
C GLY A 31 -4.26 -6.75 -16.48
N ILE A 32 -3.84 -6.07 -15.41
CA ILE A 32 -2.45 -6.12 -14.92
C ILE A 32 -2.37 -7.19 -13.84
N ASP A 33 -1.52 -8.19 -14.06
CA ASP A 33 -1.23 -9.20 -13.03
C ASP A 33 -0.46 -8.55 -11.88
N MET A 34 -1.04 -8.57 -10.69
CA MET A 34 -0.47 -7.97 -9.49
C MET A 34 -0.49 -8.96 -8.32
N PRO A 35 0.48 -8.82 -7.39
CA PRO A 35 0.50 -9.62 -6.17
C PRO A 35 -0.78 -9.47 -5.32
N SER A 36 -0.95 -10.40 -4.39
CA SER A 36 -2.02 -10.32 -3.38
C SER A 36 -1.85 -9.09 -2.46
N LEU A 37 -2.93 -8.63 -1.81
CA LEU A 37 -2.91 -7.40 -1.00
C LEU A 37 -1.78 -7.39 0.05
N ASN A 38 -1.52 -8.53 0.69
CA ASN A 38 -0.47 -8.68 1.70
C ASN A 38 0.95 -8.74 1.12
N GLU A 39 1.13 -8.76 -0.20
CA GLU A 39 2.44 -8.75 -0.83
C GLU A 39 2.92 -7.35 -1.17
N PHE A 40 2.02 -6.37 -1.28
CA PHE A 40 2.40 -4.96 -1.45
C PHE A 40 3.17 -4.45 -0.22
N ILE A 41 4.36 -3.90 -0.47
CA ILE A 41 5.19 -3.36 0.59
C ILE A 41 4.54 -2.16 1.29
N ALA A 42 3.77 -1.34 0.56
CA ALA A 42 3.03 -0.22 1.13
C ALA A 42 1.94 -0.70 2.10
N PHE A 43 1.20 -1.76 1.75
CA PHE A 43 0.19 -2.34 2.62
C PHE A 43 0.82 -2.96 3.87
N LYS A 44 1.91 -3.73 3.70
CA LYS A 44 2.70 -4.25 4.83
C LYS A 44 3.19 -3.14 5.76
N ALA A 45 3.73 -2.06 5.19
CA ALA A 45 4.20 -0.91 5.94
C ALA A 45 3.08 -0.24 6.75
N ALA A 46 1.91 -0.02 6.14
CA ALA A 46 0.76 0.54 6.84
C ALA A 46 0.29 -0.37 7.99
N ILE A 47 0.20 -1.68 7.78
CA ILE A 47 -0.17 -2.64 8.82
C ILE A 47 0.84 -2.65 9.97
N GLU A 48 2.15 -2.67 9.68
CA GLU A 48 3.17 -2.64 10.73
C GLU A 48 3.17 -1.30 11.48
N LEU A 49 2.98 -0.16 10.79
CA LEU A 49 2.82 1.13 11.47
C LEU A 49 1.60 1.18 12.39
N LEU A 50 0.47 0.59 11.98
CA LEU A 50 -0.71 0.49 12.84
C LEU A 50 -0.41 -0.33 14.10
N LYS A 51 0.37 -1.42 13.97
CA LYS A 51 0.80 -2.22 15.12
C LYS A 51 1.75 -1.47 16.04
N ASP A 52 2.76 -0.81 15.46
CA ASP A 52 3.76 -0.03 16.21
C ASP A 52 3.13 1.11 17.02
N ARG A 53 2.02 1.67 16.53
CA ARG A 53 1.25 2.74 17.19
C ARG A 53 0.10 2.22 18.06
N GLU A 54 -0.01 0.91 18.27
CA GLU A 54 -1.10 0.27 19.01
C GLU A 54 -2.51 0.58 18.45
N MET A 55 -2.60 0.95 17.16
CA MET A 55 -3.82 1.31 16.44
C MET A 55 -4.51 0.10 15.79
N ARG A 56 -4.46 -1.06 16.46
CA ARG A 56 -5.08 -2.31 15.95
C ARG A 56 -6.58 -2.17 15.73
N ASN A 57 -7.24 -1.33 16.52
CA ASN A 57 -8.64 -0.97 16.37
C ASN A 57 -8.98 -0.39 14.98
N VAL A 58 -8.04 0.30 14.31
CA VAL A 58 -8.27 0.81 12.95
C VAL A 58 -8.42 -0.33 11.96
N ILE A 59 -7.61 -1.39 12.10
CA ILE A 59 -7.71 -2.60 11.26
C ILE A 59 -9.07 -3.27 11.47
N GLU A 60 -9.47 -3.43 12.73
CA GLU A 60 -10.75 -4.04 13.10
C GLU A 60 -11.95 -3.22 12.60
N LEU A 61 -11.92 -1.90 12.77
CA LEU A 61 -12.98 -1.01 12.28
C LEU A 61 -13.08 -1.05 10.75
N ALA A 62 -11.95 -0.98 10.03
CA ALA A 62 -11.93 -1.10 8.58
C ALA A 62 -12.48 -2.46 8.13
N TYR A 63 -12.12 -3.53 8.83
CA TYR A 63 -12.61 -4.89 8.55
C TYR A 63 -14.12 -4.98 8.74
N ASN A 64 -14.65 -4.51 9.87
CA ASN A 64 -16.07 -4.55 10.16
C ASN A 64 -16.88 -3.75 9.11
N LYS A 65 -16.43 -2.54 8.76
CA LYS A 65 -17.06 -1.75 7.70
C LYS A 65 -17.03 -2.47 6.35
N ALA A 66 -15.91 -3.10 5.96
CA ALA A 66 -15.84 -3.89 4.73
C ALA A 66 -16.80 -5.10 4.77
N LYS A 67 -16.89 -5.76 5.93
CA LYS A 67 -17.73 -6.94 6.16
C LYS A 67 -19.22 -6.61 6.07
N GLU A 68 -19.64 -5.49 6.65
CA GLU A 68 -21.03 -4.99 6.60
C GLU A 68 -21.50 -4.76 5.15
N GLN A 69 -20.58 -4.44 4.24
CA GLN A 69 -20.90 -4.24 2.83
C GLN A 69 -21.10 -5.53 2.02
N GLN A 70 -20.77 -6.72 2.55
CA GLN A 70 -20.80 -7.97 1.76
C GLN A 70 -22.16 -8.29 1.12
N TYR A 71 -23.25 -7.80 1.72
CA TYR A 71 -24.62 -8.02 1.25
C TYR A 71 -25.21 -6.82 0.49
N LEU A 72 -24.45 -5.73 0.36
CA LEU A 72 -24.90 -4.56 -0.39
C LEU A 72 -24.75 -4.79 -1.91
N PRO A 73 -25.55 -4.10 -2.72
CA PRO A 73 -25.25 -3.94 -4.14
C PRO A 73 -23.85 -3.34 -4.31
N LYS A 74 -23.06 -3.86 -5.25
CA LYS A 74 -21.68 -3.42 -5.50
C LYS A 74 -21.60 -1.91 -5.76
N GLU A 75 -22.64 -1.33 -6.35
CA GLU A 75 -22.77 0.10 -6.67
C GLU A 75 -22.80 0.99 -5.41
N GLN A 76 -23.12 0.43 -4.24
CA GLN A 76 -23.16 1.14 -2.96
C GLN A 76 -21.90 0.89 -2.12
N MET A 77 -20.98 0.03 -2.59
CA MET A 77 -19.78 -0.32 -1.85
C MET A 77 -18.76 0.82 -1.87
N VAL A 78 -18.01 0.94 -0.77
CA VAL A 78 -16.91 1.89 -0.58
C VAL A 78 -15.65 1.10 -0.21
N ASN A 79 -14.51 1.50 -0.79
CA ASN A 79 -13.22 0.87 -0.52
C ASN A 79 -12.73 1.23 0.90
N HIS A 80 -12.88 0.30 1.85
CA HIS A 80 -12.44 0.48 3.23
C HIS A 80 -10.97 0.17 3.46
N VAL A 81 -10.25 -0.32 2.45
CA VAL A 81 -8.78 -0.47 2.53
C VAL A 81 -8.10 0.90 2.62
N LYS A 82 -8.76 1.98 2.14
CA LYS A 82 -8.29 3.35 2.33
C LYS A 82 -8.15 3.73 3.82
N ASP A 83 -8.98 3.16 4.70
CA ASP A 83 -8.94 3.42 6.14
C ASP A 83 -7.64 2.91 6.79
N ILE A 84 -6.96 1.94 6.17
CA ILE A 84 -5.66 1.42 6.62
C ILE A 84 -4.53 2.43 6.40
N TYR A 85 -4.63 3.23 5.34
CA TYR A 85 -3.62 4.23 4.99
C TYR A 85 -3.92 5.62 5.55
N ALA A 86 -5.20 5.92 5.81
CA ALA A 86 -5.66 7.25 6.25
C ALA A 86 -4.90 7.86 7.45
N PRO A 87 -4.43 7.09 8.45
CA PRO A 87 -3.70 7.65 9.59
C PRO A 87 -2.26 8.11 9.30
N PHE A 88 -1.74 7.86 8.08
CA PHE A 88 -0.33 8.07 7.76
C PHE A 88 -0.12 9.02 6.59
N THR A 89 0.97 9.77 6.65
CA THR A 89 1.45 10.52 5.48
C THR A 89 2.23 9.61 4.53
N ASP A 90 2.41 10.07 3.29
CA ASP A 90 3.22 9.36 2.29
C ASP A 90 4.67 9.18 2.77
N GLU A 91 5.22 10.16 3.50
CA GLU A 91 6.57 10.13 4.07
C GLU A 91 6.69 9.10 5.20
N GLU A 92 5.69 9.00 6.08
CA GLU A 92 5.66 7.99 7.15
C GLU A 92 5.63 6.57 6.56
N LEU A 93 4.77 6.35 5.56
CA LEU A 93 4.73 5.08 4.84
C LEU A 93 6.06 4.80 4.13
N SER A 94 6.65 5.81 3.48
CA SER A 94 7.95 5.67 2.80
C SER A 94 9.07 5.30 3.79
N ALA A 95 9.10 5.93 4.97
CA ALA A 95 10.06 5.61 6.01
C ALA A 95 9.90 4.17 6.52
N LYS A 96 8.67 3.70 6.74
CA LYS A 96 8.43 2.32 7.13
C LYS A 96 8.77 1.32 6.02
N ILE A 97 8.48 1.66 4.76
CA ILE A 97 8.90 0.84 3.60
C ILE A 97 10.42 0.72 3.56
N VAL A 98 11.16 1.81 3.77
CA VAL A 98 12.63 1.78 3.86
C VAL A 98 13.08 0.85 4.99
N GLU A 99 12.50 0.97 6.18
CA GLU A 99 12.80 0.10 7.33
C GLU A 99 12.61 -1.38 6.98
N LEU A 100 11.47 -1.74 6.36
CA LEU A 100 11.14 -3.12 6.01
C LEU A 100 12.02 -3.69 4.88
N LEU A 101 12.45 -2.85 3.94
CA LEU A 101 13.25 -3.28 2.79
C LEU A 101 14.75 -3.29 3.06
N THR A 102 15.22 -2.55 4.07
CA THR A 102 16.64 -2.40 4.39
C THR A 102 17.13 -3.62 5.18
N PRO A 103 18.06 -4.42 4.61
CA PRO A 103 18.68 -5.51 5.34
C PRO A 103 19.43 -5.02 6.59
N LYS A 104 19.39 -5.80 7.68
CA LYS A 104 19.96 -5.42 8.98
C LYS A 104 21.47 -5.12 8.95
N ASP A 105 22.18 -5.65 7.97
CA ASP A 105 23.63 -5.49 7.77
C ASP A 105 23.98 -4.31 6.85
N THR A 106 22.99 -3.53 6.41
CA THR A 106 23.21 -2.35 5.55
C THR A 106 23.84 -1.22 6.36
N ASN A 107 24.97 -0.70 5.89
CA ASN A 107 25.71 0.38 6.55
C ASN A 107 25.29 1.77 6.05
N ALA A 108 24.96 1.88 4.77
CA ALA A 108 24.51 3.12 4.16
C ALA A 108 23.14 3.55 4.71
N LYS A 109 22.95 4.86 4.87
CA LYS A 109 21.60 5.40 5.08
C LYS A 109 20.79 5.18 3.80
N VAL A 110 19.67 4.47 3.90
CA VAL A 110 18.75 4.25 2.78
C VAL A 110 17.60 5.24 2.83
N GLU A 111 17.18 5.75 1.68
CA GLU A 111 16.00 6.59 1.51
C GLU A 111 15.31 6.23 0.20
N ILE A 112 13.97 6.20 0.22
CA ILE A 112 13.16 6.02 -0.99
C ILE A 112 12.29 7.27 -1.15
N VAL A 113 12.35 7.88 -2.31
CA VAL A 113 11.50 9.01 -2.70
C VAL A 113 10.51 8.52 -3.75
N TYR A 114 9.22 8.70 -3.48
CA TYR A 114 8.15 8.36 -4.42
C TYR A 114 7.66 9.62 -5.15
N GLN A 115 7.22 9.46 -6.39
CA GLN A 115 6.47 10.51 -7.06
C GLN A 115 5.12 10.71 -6.36
N HIS A 116 4.72 11.95 -6.11
CA HIS A 116 3.38 12.24 -5.59
C HIS A 116 2.29 11.88 -6.61
N LEU A 117 1.12 11.46 -6.11
CA LEU A 117 -0.02 11.12 -6.96
C LEU A 117 -0.48 12.31 -7.82
N ASP A 118 -0.51 13.51 -7.25
CA ASP A 118 -0.89 14.71 -8.00
C ASP A 118 0.12 15.04 -9.10
N GLY A 119 1.42 14.83 -8.83
CA GLY A 119 2.47 14.97 -9.83
C GLY A 119 2.35 13.97 -10.99
N LEU A 120 1.89 12.74 -10.70
CA LEU A 120 1.56 11.75 -11.75
C LEU A 120 0.39 12.24 -12.61
N ARG A 121 -0.68 12.74 -11.98
CA ARG A 121 -1.86 13.24 -12.69
C ARG A 121 -1.55 14.46 -13.56
N GLU A 122 -0.70 15.37 -13.08
CA GLU A 122 -0.22 16.53 -13.83
C GLU A 122 0.66 16.12 -15.02
N SER A 123 1.54 15.14 -14.83
CA SER A 123 2.44 14.66 -15.88
C SER A 123 1.71 13.87 -16.98
N CYS A 124 0.60 13.22 -16.65
CA CYS A 124 -0.14 12.31 -17.53
C CYS A 124 -1.65 12.63 -17.56
N PRO A 125 -2.08 13.84 -17.95
CA PRO A 125 -3.47 14.33 -17.76
C PRO A 125 -4.52 13.52 -18.54
N ASN A 126 -4.10 12.87 -19.64
CA ASN A 126 -4.98 12.06 -20.49
C ASN A 126 -5.05 10.58 -20.05
N HIS A 127 -4.27 10.18 -19.03
CA HIS A 127 -4.18 8.80 -18.54
C HIS A 127 -4.67 8.73 -17.09
N LYS A 128 -5.97 8.48 -16.92
CA LYS A 128 -6.65 8.56 -15.61
C LYS A 128 -6.57 7.29 -14.75
N GLY A 129 -5.79 6.30 -15.17
CA GLY A 129 -5.73 5.01 -14.49
C GLY A 129 -4.79 5.03 -13.30
N ASP A 130 -5.30 5.38 -12.12
CA ASP A 130 -4.49 5.54 -10.89
C ASP A 130 -4.99 4.73 -9.69
N TRP A 131 -5.99 3.85 -9.85
CA TRP A 131 -6.67 3.14 -8.76
C TRP A 131 -5.74 2.29 -7.88
N TYR A 132 -4.66 1.74 -8.43
CA TYR A 132 -3.66 0.98 -7.67
C TYR A 132 -2.76 1.86 -6.79
N PHE A 133 -2.82 3.19 -6.96
CA PHE A 133 -2.20 4.19 -6.09
C PHE A 133 -3.24 4.87 -5.17
N SER A 134 -4.37 5.31 -5.75
CA SER A 134 -5.39 6.14 -5.10
C SER A 134 -6.41 5.33 -4.28
N GLY A 135 -6.66 4.08 -4.70
CA GLY A 135 -7.76 3.25 -4.20
C GLY A 135 -9.11 3.59 -4.82
N ASP A 136 -9.15 4.53 -5.77
CA ASP A 136 -10.37 4.99 -6.43
C ASP A 136 -10.64 4.16 -7.70
N TYR A 137 -11.20 2.97 -7.49
CA TYR A 137 -11.51 2.06 -8.60
C TYR A 137 -12.56 2.65 -9.54
N PRO A 138 -12.35 2.58 -10.87
CA PRO A 138 -13.27 3.15 -11.87
C PRO A 138 -14.58 2.36 -11.98
N THR A 139 -14.66 1.14 -11.44
CA THR A 139 -15.87 0.33 -11.46
C THR A 139 -16.26 -0.15 -10.06
N PRO A 140 -17.58 -0.29 -9.78
CA PRO A 140 -18.06 -0.92 -8.55
C PRO A 140 -17.51 -2.34 -8.32
N GLY A 141 -17.22 -3.06 -9.41
CA GLY A 141 -16.59 -4.38 -9.33
C GLY A 141 -15.19 -4.34 -8.70
N GLY A 142 -14.38 -3.34 -9.04
CA GLY A 142 -13.05 -3.16 -8.43
C GLY A 142 -13.13 -2.89 -6.93
N VAL A 143 -14.09 -2.05 -6.52
CA VAL A 143 -14.35 -1.77 -5.09
C VAL A 143 -14.77 -3.03 -4.34
N LYS A 144 -15.65 -3.84 -4.93
CA LYS A 144 -16.05 -5.12 -4.36
C LYS A 144 -14.84 -6.04 -4.16
N MET A 145 -14.01 -6.21 -5.19
CA MET A 145 -12.87 -7.13 -5.15
C MET A 145 -11.79 -6.70 -4.15
N VAL A 146 -11.50 -5.39 -4.03
CA VAL A 146 -10.50 -4.92 -3.05
C VAL A 146 -10.98 -5.13 -1.60
N ASN A 147 -12.28 -4.93 -1.33
CA ASN A 147 -12.87 -5.22 -0.03
C ASN A 147 -12.83 -6.73 0.26
N GLU A 148 -13.16 -7.58 -0.70
CA GLU A 148 -13.08 -9.05 -0.56
C GLU A 148 -11.64 -9.52 -0.28
N ALA A 149 -10.66 -8.95 -0.98
CA ALA A 149 -9.24 -9.25 -0.76
C ALA A 149 -8.80 -8.85 0.65
N PHE A 150 -9.25 -7.69 1.13
CA PHE A 150 -8.94 -7.22 2.48
C PHE A 150 -9.60 -8.06 3.57
N ILE A 151 -10.89 -8.41 3.42
CA ILE A 151 -11.60 -9.33 4.32
C ILE A 151 -10.85 -10.66 4.40
N SER A 152 -10.50 -11.24 3.24
CA SER A 152 -9.78 -12.51 3.16
C SER A 152 -8.40 -12.45 3.83
N TYR A 153 -7.68 -11.34 3.65
CA TYR A 153 -6.42 -11.10 4.34
C TYR A 153 -6.62 -11.06 5.86
N VAL A 154 -7.61 -10.30 6.32
CA VAL A 154 -7.87 -10.13 7.76
C VAL A 154 -8.24 -11.46 8.38
N GLU A 155 -9.20 -12.20 7.84
CA GLU A 155 -9.63 -13.50 8.37
C GLU A 155 -8.51 -14.55 8.40
N LYS A 156 -7.55 -14.46 7.47
CA LYS A 156 -6.40 -15.37 7.41
C LYS A 156 -5.32 -15.03 8.43
N VAL A 157 -5.11 -13.73 8.70
CA VAL A 157 -3.97 -13.24 9.50
C VAL A 157 -4.37 -12.88 10.93
N TYR A 158 -5.59 -12.41 11.13
CA TYR A 158 -6.16 -12.00 12.39
C TYR A 158 -7.36 -12.89 12.72
N GLN A 159 -7.29 -13.60 13.85
CA GLN A 159 -8.46 -14.21 14.45
C GLN A 159 -9.05 -13.16 15.39
N PHE A 160 -10.02 -12.40 14.92
CA PHE A 160 -10.87 -11.56 15.76
C PHE A 160 -11.97 -12.41 16.40
#